data_AF-A0A7J4T7X3-F1
#
_entry.id   AF-A0A7J4T7X3-F1
#
_cell.length_a   1.000
_cell.length_b   1.000
_cell.length_c   1.000
_cell.angle_alpha   90.00
_cell.angle_beta   90.00
_cell.angle_gamma   90.00
#
_symmetry.space_group_name_H-M   'P 1'
#
loop_
_entity.id
_entity.type
_entity.pdbx_description
1 polymer ?
#
loop_
_entity_poly.entity_id
_entity_poly.type
_entity_poly.pdbx_seq_one_letter_code
_entity_poly.pdbx_strand_id
1 'polypeptide(L)'
;MGESIFADYIAATPMPNPAEAAEILFDGLEKSSSLIVIDDYHKVSDEILHKTIQSLALSLIDSEGDIGLVLFSRSFRPVVPLKNAEGKIASLVLPLEGLDQDAAKKLLDKMEGIENEQWLHIHSLSRGHPLVLELINRGASAGGFHETLERYVNVEIFSKLSAEQKRLLGSLSVYRDAVPLEALTEQGLNVDVLDSLVETGLARQADSDMYDVHDLIREFLLQNLDAQTKSELHQKCVVWYEKQSTEPEVLIEKIYHLTHCDRHELAASIIDESGRELVGRGHIEMLQLLERIDISDLSEELSCKMLQLKGEVLLLLARFTEAENVFNEAMEPAKASSNKPVMADIFSSLADVVIKRGENEEALTLHHKALAIYVELNDAKGASRTYNNIGYLFRRKSDRAKALEAYSEVESILLEHPELLSSRIILARSLLDLNEVERAREHAMMAFEQSQSMDEPLQLARSKAVLGRYYAKVSDLELALHHYSDSLSILSETADKLALVEVSILLGEVLQDSGRKDEALERYREALVIAEANDLRMQIGELLARLGGVAPDRQRRMEYLQRALTVFRELGAQSQMREVQMMVHAAVMGR
;
A
#
# COMPACT_ATOMS: atom_id res chain seq x y z
N MET A 1 24.23 0.43 15.05
CA MET A 1 23.58 0.94 16.27
C MET A 1 22.52 1.91 15.80
N GLY A 2 21.27 1.53 15.96
CA GLY A 2 20.08 2.35 15.69
C GLY A 2 18.93 1.64 16.40
N GLU A 3 18.00 2.40 16.98
CA GLU A 3 16.79 1.81 17.53
C GLU A 3 15.95 1.32 16.34
N SER A 4 15.69 0.01 16.28
CA SER A 4 14.91 -0.58 15.18
C SER A 4 13.41 -0.30 15.32
N ILE A 5 12.97 0.30 16.42
CA ILE A 5 11.56 0.47 16.81
C ILE A 5 10.73 1.10 15.68
N PHE A 6 11.24 2.10 14.97
CA PHE A 6 10.50 2.69 13.84
C PHE A 6 10.45 1.78 12.61
N ALA A 7 11.55 1.07 12.31
CA ALA A 7 11.58 0.09 11.22
C ALA A 7 10.74 -1.14 11.55
N ASP A 8 10.73 -1.57 12.80
CA ASP A 8 9.93 -2.67 13.34
C ASP A 8 8.45 -2.27 13.39
N TYR A 9 8.17 -1.00 13.72
CA TYR A 9 6.86 -0.39 13.50
C TYR A 9 6.55 -0.50 12.01
N ILE A 10 7.13 0.29 11.09
CA ILE A 10 6.84 0.23 9.63
C ILE A 10 6.74 -1.18 9.05
N ALA A 11 7.67 -2.09 9.35
CA ALA A 11 7.65 -3.46 8.85
C ALA A 11 6.51 -4.30 9.44
N ALA A 12 6.11 -4.03 10.67
CA ALA A 12 4.91 -4.57 11.28
C ALA A 12 3.71 -3.65 11.07
N THR A 13 3.67 -2.81 10.01
CA THR A 13 2.79 -1.64 9.78
C THR A 13 2.58 -1.24 8.28
N PRO A 14 1.80 -1.97 7.45
CA PRO A 14 1.41 -1.59 6.09
C PRO A 14 0.71 -0.26 5.86
N MET A 15 0.15 0.40 6.87
CA MET A 15 -0.45 1.73 6.74
C MET A 15 -0.46 2.44 8.12
N PRO A 16 0.71 2.99 8.50
CA PRO A 16 0.99 3.50 9.84
C PRO A 16 -0.03 4.52 10.34
N ASN A 17 -0.32 4.55 11.64
CA ASN A 17 -0.99 5.72 12.21
C ASN A 17 -0.02 6.90 12.14
N PRO A 18 -0.36 7.99 11.44
CA PRO A 18 0.50 9.14 11.28
C PRO A 18 1.11 9.72 12.55
N ALA A 19 0.31 9.81 13.61
CA ALA A 19 0.72 10.43 14.86
C ALA A 19 1.68 9.53 15.64
N GLU A 20 1.43 8.22 15.66
CA GLU A 20 2.27 7.25 16.37
C GLU A 20 3.58 6.99 15.62
N ALA A 21 3.52 6.89 14.28
CA ALA A 21 4.70 6.83 13.43
C ALA A 21 5.64 8.02 13.70
N ALA A 22 5.05 9.21 13.82
CA ALA A 22 5.77 10.44 14.14
C ALA A 22 6.34 10.44 15.56
N GLU A 23 5.60 9.94 16.55
CA GLU A 23 6.04 9.84 17.95
C GLU A 23 7.21 8.86 18.10
N ILE A 24 7.13 7.68 17.48
CA ILE A 24 8.22 6.69 17.49
C ILE A 24 9.47 7.23 16.80
N LEU A 25 9.31 7.90 15.65
CA LEU A 25 10.42 8.60 15.00
C LEU A 25 11.02 9.65 15.92
N PHE A 26 10.17 10.45 16.56
CA PHE A 26 10.59 11.51 17.44
C PHE A 26 11.36 10.96 18.65
N ASP A 27 10.81 9.97 19.36
CA ASP A 27 11.43 9.33 20.53
C ASP A 27 12.78 8.67 20.19
N GLY A 28 12.83 7.98 19.05
CA GLY A 28 14.07 7.36 18.56
C GLY A 28 15.15 8.38 18.20
N LEU A 29 14.75 9.62 17.89
CA LEU A 29 15.64 10.72 17.57
C LEU A 29 15.93 11.64 18.76
N GLU A 30 15.11 11.64 19.81
CA GLU A 30 15.16 12.59 20.95
C GLU A 30 16.54 12.65 21.62
N LYS A 31 17.23 11.50 21.68
CA LYS A 31 18.57 11.39 22.30
C LYS A 31 19.72 11.78 21.37
N SER A 32 19.43 12.16 20.12
CA SER A 32 20.42 12.41 19.07
C SER A 32 20.13 13.70 18.33
N SER A 33 21.11 14.61 18.26
CA SER A 33 21.01 15.77 17.38
C SER A 33 20.97 15.29 15.92
N SER A 34 19.85 15.48 15.24
CA SER A 34 19.54 14.86 13.96
C SER A 34 18.89 15.84 12.98
N LEU A 35 19.25 15.76 11.71
CA LEU A 35 18.60 16.52 10.63
C LEU A 35 18.03 15.54 9.60
N ILE A 36 16.70 15.49 9.52
CA ILE A 36 15.97 14.70 8.53
C ILE A 36 15.76 15.57 7.29
N VAL A 37 16.16 15.06 6.13
CA VAL A 37 15.96 15.73 4.84
C VAL A 37 15.14 14.80 3.94
N ILE A 38 13.97 15.27 3.50
CA ILE A 38 13.09 14.54 2.58
C ILE A 38 13.02 15.31 1.27
N ASP A 39 13.48 14.66 0.20
CA ASP A 39 13.43 15.21 -1.15
C ASP A 39 12.18 14.75 -1.92
N ASP A 40 11.80 15.50 -2.96
CA ASP A 40 10.67 15.19 -3.85
C ASP A 40 9.35 14.86 -3.13
N TYR A 41 9.06 15.50 -1.99
CA TYR A 41 7.92 15.17 -1.13
C TYR A 41 6.55 15.23 -1.85
N HIS A 42 6.45 15.98 -2.94
CA HIS A 42 5.26 16.05 -3.81
C HIS A 42 4.95 14.75 -4.57
N LYS A 43 5.91 13.83 -4.71
CA LYS A 43 5.71 12.49 -5.30
C LYS A 43 5.08 11.52 -4.31
N VAL A 44 5.04 11.86 -3.01
CA VAL A 44 4.38 11.05 -1.99
C VAL A 44 2.88 11.05 -2.28
N SER A 45 2.42 10.01 -2.96
CA SER A 45 0.99 9.72 -3.18
C SER A 45 0.36 8.98 -2.01
N ASP A 46 1.20 8.40 -1.14
CA ASP A 46 0.77 7.73 0.08
C ASP A 46 0.28 8.77 1.10
N GLU A 47 -1.04 8.77 1.33
CA GLU A 47 -1.69 9.74 2.23
C GLU A 47 -1.24 9.58 3.69
N ILE A 48 -0.80 8.37 4.09
CA ILE A 48 -0.38 8.06 5.44
C ILE A 48 1.03 8.56 5.69
N LEU A 49 1.99 8.24 4.82
CA LEU A 49 3.34 8.79 4.89
C LEU A 49 3.29 10.32 4.91
N HIS A 50 2.39 10.89 4.10
CA HIS A 50 2.15 12.33 4.10
C HIS A 50 1.70 12.87 5.46
N LYS A 51 0.68 12.25 6.08
CA LYS A 51 0.19 12.65 7.40
C LYS A 51 1.22 12.38 8.50
N THR A 52 2.03 11.33 8.38
CA THR A 52 3.09 10.99 9.36
C THR A 52 4.08 12.13 9.44
N ILE A 53 4.53 12.62 8.28
CA ILE A 53 5.48 13.73 8.20
C ILE A 53 4.84 15.03 8.70
N GLN A 54 3.54 15.25 8.48
CA GLN A 54 2.80 16.36 9.11
C GLN A 54 2.78 16.27 10.63
N SER A 55 2.55 15.07 11.17
CA SER A 55 2.48 14.84 12.62
C SER A 55 3.86 15.01 13.26
N LEU A 56 4.91 14.50 12.62
CA LEU A 56 6.30 14.68 13.06
C LEU A 56 6.67 16.16 13.10
N ALA A 57 6.32 16.92 12.05
CA ALA A 57 6.56 18.36 12.01
C ALA A 57 5.88 19.11 13.18
N LEU A 58 4.70 18.66 13.62
CA LEU A 58 4.01 19.24 14.78
C LEU A 58 4.66 18.83 16.11
N SER A 59 5.06 17.57 16.26
CA SER A 59 5.71 17.07 17.48
C SER A 59 7.05 17.77 17.76
N LEU A 60 7.80 18.15 16.71
CA LEU A 60 9.08 18.83 16.84
C LEU A 60 8.98 20.23 17.49
N ILE A 61 7.81 20.88 17.47
CA ILE A 61 7.61 22.25 17.97
C ILE A 61 7.83 22.36 19.47
N ASP A 62 7.38 21.34 20.20
CA ASP A 62 7.42 21.30 21.65
C ASP A 62 8.61 20.49 22.17
N SER A 63 9.54 20.13 21.28
CA SER A 63 10.76 19.41 21.63
C SER A 63 11.84 20.34 22.18
N GLU A 64 12.55 19.89 23.22
CA GLU A 64 13.76 20.55 23.72
C GLU A 64 15.04 20.05 23.03
N GLY A 65 14.93 19.09 22.10
CA GLY A 65 16.04 18.44 21.41
C GLY A 65 16.48 19.13 20.11
N ASP A 66 17.71 18.84 19.66
CA ASP A 66 18.28 19.36 18.41
C ASP A 66 17.85 18.52 17.19
N ILE A 67 16.54 18.38 16.95
CA ILE A 67 16.01 17.65 15.79
C ILE A 67 15.45 18.64 14.76
N GLY A 68 15.94 18.55 13.53
CA GLY A 68 15.46 19.34 12.39
C GLY A 68 14.79 18.47 11.33
N LEU A 69 13.75 19.02 10.69
CA LEU A 69 13.08 18.42 9.52
C LEU A 69 13.08 19.42 8.37
N VAL A 70 13.63 19.02 7.22
CA VAL A 70 13.66 19.81 5.98
C VAL A 70 12.96 19.03 4.88
N LEU A 71 11.96 19.64 4.26
CA LEU A 71 11.17 19.04 3.18
C LEU A 71 11.38 19.84 1.90
N PHE A 72 11.75 19.17 0.80
CA PHE A 72 11.77 19.75 -0.53
C PHE A 72 10.52 19.31 -1.31
N SER A 73 9.79 20.27 -1.87
CA SER A 73 8.54 20.02 -2.60
C SER A 73 8.35 21.02 -3.73
N ARG A 74 7.76 20.58 -4.85
CA ARG A 74 7.36 21.44 -5.98
C ARG A 74 6.00 22.11 -5.76
N SER A 75 5.25 21.72 -4.72
CA SER A 75 3.93 22.28 -4.40
C SER A 75 4.03 23.55 -3.56
N PHE A 76 3.35 24.61 -3.98
CA PHE A 76 3.24 25.87 -3.22
C PHE A 76 2.26 25.78 -2.04
N ARG A 77 1.49 24.69 -1.94
CA ARG A 77 0.57 24.50 -0.81
C ARG A 77 1.39 24.08 0.41
N PRO A 78 1.09 24.62 1.61
CA PRO A 78 1.69 24.15 2.84
C PRO A 78 1.42 22.64 2.98
N VAL A 79 2.46 21.86 2.72
CA VAL A 79 2.43 20.40 2.77
C VAL A 79 2.46 19.89 4.21
N VAL A 80 2.87 20.77 5.13
CA VAL A 80 2.76 20.64 6.58
C VAL A 80 2.11 21.90 7.17
N PRO A 81 1.49 21.83 8.35
CA PRO A 81 0.87 23.00 8.99
C PRO A 81 1.90 24.11 9.24
N LEU A 82 1.53 25.37 8.98
CA LEU A 82 2.38 26.55 9.28
C LEU A 82 2.37 26.91 10.78
N LYS A 83 1.27 26.57 11.46
CA LYS A 83 1.08 26.81 12.88
C LYS A 83 0.38 25.63 13.53
N ASN A 84 0.65 25.40 14.81
CA ASN A 84 -0.10 24.46 15.63
C ASN A 84 -1.46 25.06 16.07
N ALA A 85 -2.27 24.26 16.78
CA ALA A 85 -3.60 24.68 17.27
C ALA A 85 -3.55 25.89 18.23
N GLU A 86 -2.40 26.16 18.84
CA GLU A 86 -2.15 27.26 19.78
C GLU A 86 -1.59 28.51 19.08
N GLY A 87 -1.30 28.44 17.78
CA GLY A 87 -0.78 29.53 16.97
C GLY A 87 0.75 29.69 16.99
N LYS A 88 1.50 28.77 17.63
CA LYS A 88 2.97 28.71 17.51
C LYS A 88 3.36 28.34 16.08
N ILE A 89 4.50 28.86 15.60
CA ILE A 89 5.02 28.56 14.27
C ILE A 89 5.47 27.10 14.25
N ALA A 90 4.88 26.30 13.37
CA ALA A 90 5.15 24.88 13.20
C ALA A 90 6.16 24.61 12.08
N SER A 91 6.08 25.38 11.00
CA SER A 91 6.98 25.26 9.87
C SER A 91 7.31 26.63 9.31
N LEU A 92 8.55 26.77 8.85
CA LEU A 92 9.03 27.93 8.11
C LEU A 92 9.09 27.53 6.64
N VAL A 93 8.27 28.17 5.82
CA VAL A 93 8.35 27.99 4.37
C VAL A 93 9.42 28.91 3.84
N LEU A 94 10.49 28.33 3.30
CA LEU A 94 11.51 29.05 2.57
C LEU A 94 11.25 28.86 1.07
N PRO A 95 10.55 29.78 0.40
CA PRO A 95 10.45 29.75 -1.05
C PRO A 95 11.85 29.96 -1.64
N LEU A 96 12.30 29.00 -2.46
CA LEU A 96 13.55 29.13 -3.18
C LEU A 96 13.29 29.93 -4.46
N GLU A 97 13.68 31.21 -4.45
CA GLU A 97 13.53 32.12 -5.60
C GLU A 97 14.73 32.05 -6.57
N GLY A 98 15.55 31.02 -6.45
CA GLY A 98 16.84 30.91 -7.13
C GLY A 98 17.94 31.68 -6.42
N LEU A 99 19.11 31.77 -7.07
CA LEU A 99 20.28 32.45 -6.56
C LEU A 99 20.19 33.96 -6.81
N ASP A 100 20.63 34.72 -5.81
CA ASP A 100 20.88 36.15 -5.97
C ASP A 100 21.97 36.41 -7.03
N GLN A 101 22.11 37.67 -7.43
CA GLN A 101 23.02 38.02 -8.52
C GLN A 101 24.48 37.68 -8.24
N ASP A 102 24.93 37.84 -6.99
CA ASP A 102 26.33 37.62 -6.64
C ASP A 102 26.66 36.12 -6.54
N ALA A 103 25.74 35.32 -5.99
CA ALA A 103 25.86 33.86 -5.94
C ALA A 103 25.73 33.23 -7.34
N ALA A 104 24.80 33.69 -8.16
CA ALA A 104 24.61 33.20 -9.52
C ALA A 104 25.83 33.51 -10.41
N LYS A 105 26.48 34.68 -10.26
CA LYS A 105 27.74 34.99 -10.96
C LYS A 105 28.86 34.00 -10.62
N LYS A 106 28.92 33.52 -9.37
CA LYS A 106 29.95 32.55 -8.96
C LYS A 106 29.80 31.18 -9.64
N LEU A 107 28.58 30.83 -10.08
CA LEU A 107 28.34 29.62 -10.86
C LEU A 107 28.69 29.76 -12.35
N LEU A 108 28.95 30.98 -12.83
CA LEU A 108 29.36 31.27 -14.21
C LEU A 108 30.88 31.47 -14.30
N ASP A 109 31.65 30.69 -13.55
CA ASP A 109 33.10 30.81 -13.41
C ASP A 109 33.87 30.54 -14.70
N LYS A 110 33.31 29.76 -15.63
CA LYS A 110 33.91 29.48 -16.95
C LYS A 110 33.62 30.56 -17.98
N MET A 111 32.73 31.49 -17.69
CA MET A 111 32.41 32.61 -18.59
C MET A 111 33.27 33.83 -18.23
N GLU A 112 34.46 33.91 -18.84
CA GLU A 112 35.35 35.06 -18.65
C GLU A 112 34.79 36.33 -19.33
N GLY A 113 34.70 37.43 -18.58
CA GLY A 113 34.42 38.76 -19.16
C GLY A 113 32.97 39.03 -19.58
N ILE A 114 31.97 38.44 -18.90
CA ILE A 114 30.54 38.70 -19.18
C ILE A 114 30.23 40.20 -19.07
N GLU A 115 29.71 40.79 -20.15
CA GLU A 115 29.23 42.18 -20.14
C GLU A 115 28.01 42.34 -19.22
N ASN A 116 27.85 43.50 -18.59
CA ASN A 116 26.78 43.70 -17.60
C ASN A 116 25.37 43.51 -18.19
N GLU A 117 25.16 43.86 -19.46
CA GLU A 117 23.88 43.67 -20.15
C GLU A 117 23.57 42.19 -20.40
N GLN A 118 24.58 41.43 -20.81
CA GLN A 118 24.50 39.98 -20.99
C GLN A 118 24.26 39.26 -19.66
N TRP A 119 24.92 39.70 -18.58
CA TRP A 119 24.68 39.19 -17.23
C TRP A 119 23.22 39.40 -16.78
N LEU A 120 22.70 40.64 -16.92
CA LEU A 120 21.32 40.95 -16.55
C LEU A 120 20.33 40.11 -17.35
N HIS A 121 20.63 39.82 -18.61
CA HIS A 121 19.84 38.91 -19.42
C HIS A 121 19.87 37.47 -18.89
N ILE A 122 21.04 36.91 -18.64
CA ILE A 122 21.21 35.54 -18.09
C ILE A 122 20.47 35.40 -16.76
N HIS A 123 20.61 36.36 -15.85
CA HIS A 123 19.94 36.33 -14.54
C HIS A 123 18.42 36.45 -14.68
N SER A 124 17.93 37.33 -15.56
CA SER A 124 16.49 37.46 -15.86
C SER A 124 15.90 36.18 -16.46
N LEU A 125 16.63 35.55 -17.38
CA LEU A 125 16.23 34.34 -18.08
C LEU A 125 16.19 33.12 -17.15
N SER A 126 17.27 32.90 -16.40
CA SER A 126 17.40 31.79 -15.47
C SER A 126 16.60 31.99 -14.18
N ARG A 127 16.26 33.24 -13.86
CA ARG A 127 15.74 33.67 -12.55
C ARG A 127 16.58 33.12 -11.38
N GLY A 128 17.88 32.98 -11.58
CA GLY A 128 18.79 32.43 -10.58
C GLY A 128 18.75 30.90 -10.40
N HIS A 129 18.03 30.14 -11.24
CA HIS A 129 17.91 28.69 -11.07
C HIS A 129 19.30 27.98 -11.20
N PRO A 130 19.80 27.26 -10.18
CA PRO A 130 21.16 26.70 -10.17
C PRO A 130 21.46 25.75 -11.33
N LEU A 131 20.59 24.76 -11.57
CA LEU A 131 20.76 23.81 -12.69
C LEU A 131 20.79 24.52 -14.05
N VAL A 132 19.93 25.52 -14.26
CA VAL A 132 19.90 26.31 -15.49
C VAL A 132 21.20 27.10 -15.64
N LEU A 133 21.65 27.78 -14.58
CA LEU A 133 22.92 28.51 -14.59
C LEU A 133 24.10 27.60 -14.87
N GLU A 134 24.09 26.39 -14.32
CA GLU A 134 25.12 25.38 -14.57
C GLU A 134 25.09 24.88 -16.02
N LEU A 135 23.92 24.65 -16.59
CA LEU A 135 23.75 24.34 -18.02
C LEU A 135 24.26 25.49 -18.91
N ILE A 136 23.98 26.75 -18.53
CA ILE A 136 24.50 27.95 -19.20
C ILE A 136 26.04 27.98 -19.13
N ASN A 137 26.61 27.79 -17.93
CA ASN A 137 28.05 27.78 -17.70
C ASN A 137 28.79 26.68 -18.48
N ARG A 138 28.13 25.52 -18.67
CA ARG A 138 28.73 24.32 -19.28
C ARG A 138 28.56 24.22 -20.80
N GLY A 139 27.60 24.92 -21.43
CA GLY A 139 27.20 24.54 -22.80
C GLY A 139 26.74 25.63 -23.77
N ALA A 140 26.60 26.90 -23.38
CA ALA A 140 25.97 27.87 -24.27
C ALA A 140 26.66 29.24 -24.31
N SER A 141 27.17 29.56 -25.50
CA SER A 141 27.52 30.92 -25.91
C SER A 141 26.38 31.87 -25.54
N ALA A 142 26.54 32.72 -24.53
CA ALA A 142 25.50 33.65 -24.11
C ALA A 142 25.28 34.83 -25.09
N GLY A 143 25.69 34.70 -26.36
CA GLY A 143 25.68 35.79 -27.34
C GLY A 143 24.29 36.12 -27.90
N GLY A 144 23.31 35.23 -27.76
CA GLY A 144 21.93 35.43 -28.22
C GLY A 144 20.98 35.81 -27.10
N PHE A 145 20.18 36.86 -27.29
CA PHE A 145 19.07 37.20 -26.40
C PHE A 145 17.85 36.34 -26.71
N HIS A 146 17.32 35.62 -25.71
CA HIS A 146 16.16 34.73 -25.84
C HIS A 146 15.02 35.16 -24.92
N GLU A 147 13.78 35.13 -25.40
CA GLU A 147 12.61 35.62 -24.65
C GLU A 147 12.21 34.72 -23.47
N THR A 148 12.41 33.41 -23.57
CA THR A 148 12.05 32.44 -22.52
C THR A 148 13.15 31.40 -22.30
N LEU A 149 13.15 30.81 -21.10
CA LEU A 149 14.08 29.76 -20.74
C LEU A 149 13.91 28.52 -21.62
N GLU A 150 12.67 28.12 -21.94
CA GLU A 150 12.43 26.98 -22.81
C GLU A 150 13.04 27.20 -24.19
N ARG A 151 12.91 28.43 -24.73
CA ARG A 151 13.49 28.78 -26.02
C ARG A 151 15.02 28.79 -25.97
N TYR A 152 15.60 29.32 -24.90
CA TYR A 152 17.05 29.27 -24.69
C TYR A 152 17.55 27.84 -24.61
N VAL A 153 16.96 27.01 -23.74
CA VAL A 153 17.35 25.62 -23.53
C VAL A 153 17.21 24.85 -24.85
N ASN A 154 16.12 25.06 -25.58
CA ASN A 154 15.94 24.43 -26.88
C ASN A 154 16.99 24.89 -27.91
N VAL A 155 17.21 26.20 -28.09
CA VAL A 155 18.09 26.72 -29.14
C VAL A 155 19.57 26.60 -28.78
N GLU A 156 19.96 26.99 -27.57
CA GLU A 156 21.37 27.10 -27.18
C GLU A 156 21.97 25.80 -26.68
N ILE A 157 21.16 24.87 -26.19
CA ILE A 157 21.61 23.59 -25.64
C ILE A 157 21.14 22.44 -26.55
N PHE A 158 19.83 22.17 -26.57
CA PHE A 158 19.32 20.97 -27.24
C PHE A 158 19.51 21.01 -28.76
N SER A 159 19.38 22.15 -29.43
CA SER A 159 19.53 22.22 -30.89
C SER A 159 20.94 21.88 -31.35
N LYS A 160 21.94 22.17 -30.51
CA LYS A 160 23.37 21.91 -30.75
C LYS A 160 23.78 20.47 -30.46
N LEU A 161 22.97 19.71 -29.72
CA LEU A 161 23.23 18.29 -29.48
C LEU A 161 23.23 17.51 -30.80
N SER A 162 24.16 16.58 -30.90
CA SER A 162 24.21 15.64 -32.01
C SER A 162 22.94 14.77 -32.03
N ALA A 163 22.65 14.17 -33.18
CA ALA A 163 21.53 13.24 -33.28
C ALA A 163 21.66 12.06 -32.29
N GLU A 164 22.89 11.62 -32.00
CA GLU A 164 23.18 10.53 -31.06
C GLU A 164 22.91 10.94 -29.61
N GLN A 165 23.36 12.14 -29.21
CA GLN A 165 23.11 12.71 -27.89
C GLN A 165 21.60 12.87 -27.61
N LYS A 166 20.84 13.38 -28.60
CA LYS A 166 19.38 13.52 -28.48
C LYS A 166 18.68 12.17 -28.30
N ARG A 167 19.09 11.16 -29.07
CA ARG A 167 18.52 9.80 -28.95
C ARG A 167 18.81 9.18 -27.60
N LEU A 168 20.04 9.33 -27.10
CA LEU A 168 20.44 8.78 -25.80
C LEU A 168 19.68 9.45 -24.66
N LEU A 169 19.61 10.79 -24.64
CA LEU A 169 18.83 11.53 -23.63
C LEU A 169 17.34 11.18 -23.68
N GLY A 170 16.78 11.06 -24.88
CA GLY A 170 15.41 10.61 -25.07
C GLY A 170 15.17 9.25 -24.42
N SER A 171 16.06 8.28 -24.65
CA SER A 171 15.97 6.95 -24.03
C SER A 171 16.10 7.00 -22.51
N LEU A 172 17.07 7.72 -21.96
CA LEU A 172 17.19 7.89 -20.50
C LEU A 172 15.93 8.52 -19.88
N SER A 173 15.26 9.43 -20.61
CA SER A 173 14.11 10.16 -20.08
C SER A 173 12.85 9.30 -19.85
N VAL A 174 12.74 8.12 -20.46
CA VAL A 174 11.56 7.24 -20.27
C VAL A 174 11.72 6.24 -19.12
N TYR A 175 12.94 6.00 -18.63
CA TYR A 175 13.20 5.10 -17.49
C TYR A 175 12.94 5.80 -16.15
N ARG A 176 12.14 5.21 -15.26
CA ARG A 176 11.80 5.84 -13.97
C ARG A 176 12.99 5.91 -13.01
N ASP A 177 13.83 4.88 -13.02
CA ASP A 177 15.01 4.76 -12.19
C ASP A 177 16.31 4.82 -13.01
N ALA A 178 17.44 4.87 -12.31
CA ALA A 178 18.74 4.75 -12.94
C ALA A 178 18.89 3.37 -13.60
N VAL A 179 19.51 3.35 -14.78
CA VAL A 179 19.65 2.14 -15.58
C VAL A 179 21.09 1.79 -15.88
N PRO A 180 21.42 0.50 -15.99
CA PRO A 180 22.76 0.08 -16.34
C PRO A 180 23.08 0.46 -17.78
N LEU A 181 24.36 0.71 -18.06
CA LEU A 181 24.87 1.03 -19.39
C LEU A 181 24.49 -0.05 -20.42
N GLU A 182 24.40 -1.32 -20.01
CA GLU A 182 23.95 -2.41 -20.89
C GLU A 182 22.56 -2.16 -21.48
N ALA A 183 21.62 -1.63 -20.69
CA ALA A 183 20.26 -1.34 -21.13
C ALA A 183 20.23 -0.34 -22.30
N LEU A 184 21.15 0.62 -22.30
CA LEU A 184 21.29 1.61 -23.37
C LEU A 184 21.95 1.00 -24.61
N THR A 185 23.00 0.19 -24.43
CA THR A 185 23.72 -0.45 -25.54
C THR A 185 22.84 -1.43 -26.31
N GLU A 186 21.97 -2.19 -25.64
CA GLU A 186 21.06 -3.13 -26.30
C GLU A 186 20.04 -2.43 -27.21
N GLN A 187 19.71 -1.17 -26.92
CA GLN A 187 18.87 -0.34 -27.77
C GLN A 187 19.59 0.18 -29.03
N GLY A 188 20.87 -0.19 -29.21
CA GLY A 188 21.73 0.28 -30.29
C GLY A 188 22.13 1.75 -30.14
N LEU A 189 22.13 2.27 -28.90
CA LEU A 189 22.53 3.65 -28.63
C LEU A 189 24.06 3.73 -28.54
N ASN A 190 24.62 4.81 -29.09
CA ASN A 190 26.03 5.12 -28.91
C ASN A 190 26.25 5.64 -27.48
N VAL A 191 26.84 4.83 -26.61
CA VAL A 191 27.12 5.21 -25.21
C VAL A 191 28.38 6.05 -25.06
N ASP A 192 29.21 6.17 -26.10
CA ASP A 192 30.43 7.00 -26.06
C ASP A 192 30.12 8.49 -25.87
N VAL A 193 28.89 8.92 -26.18
CA VAL A 193 28.46 10.31 -25.97
C VAL A 193 27.96 10.58 -24.55
N LEU A 194 27.82 9.56 -23.71
CA LEU A 194 27.28 9.66 -22.35
C LEU A 194 28.16 10.55 -21.47
N ASP A 195 29.48 10.40 -21.55
CA ASP A 195 30.45 11.24 -20.82
C ASP A 195 30.24 12.72 -21.16
N SER A 196 30.06 13.05 -22.45
CA SER A 196 29.78 14.43 -22.87
C SER A 196 28.46 14.97 -22.33
N LEU A 197 27.45 14.11 -22.17
CA LEU A 197 26.14 14.47 -21.61
C LEU A 197 26.21 14.68 -20.09
N VAL A 198 27.02 13.87 -19.40
CA VAL A 198 27.31 14.04 -17.97
C VAL A 198 28.15 15.31 -17.73
N GLU A 199 29.17 15.55 -18.55
CA GLU A 199 30.00 16.76 -18.49
C GLU A 199 29.17 18.03 -18.71
N THR A 200 28.21 17.99 -19.64
CA THR A 200 27.29 19.12 -19.89
C THR A 200 26.17 19.23 -18.86
N GLY A 201 26.02 18.25 -17.96
CA GLY A 201 25.00 18.24 -16.90
C GLY A 201 23.60 17.83 -17.38
N LEU A 202 23.50 17.25 -18.58
CA LEU A 202 22.24 16.79 -19.17
C LEU A 202 21.85 15.36 -18.75
N ALA A 203 22.83 14.55 -18.36
CA ALA A 203 22.65 13.23 -17.76
C ALA A 203 23.43 13.16 -16.45
N ARG A 204 23.13 12.16 -15.61
CA ARG A 204 23.91 11.89 -14.38
C ARG A 204 24.35 10.45 -14.35
N GLN A 205 25.53 10.25 -13.77
CA GLN A 205 26.05 8.94 -13.38
C GLN A 205 25.73 8.74 -11.89
N ALA A 206 24.76 7.88 -11.60
CA ALA A 206 24.30 7.59 -10.24
C ALA A 206 25.26 6.65 -9.50
N ASP A 207 25.84 5.70 -10.23
CA ASP A 207 26.88 4.77 -9.77
C ASP A 207 27.80 4.41 -10.96
N SER A 208 28.79 3.52 -10.76
CA SER A 208 29.83 3.21 -11.77
C SER A 208 29.29 2.98 -13.18
N ASP A 209 28.20 2.22 -13.31
CA ASP A 209 27.59 1.88 -14.60
C ASP A 209 26.10 2.26 -14.69
N MET A 210 25.59 3.04 -13.72
CA MET A 210 24.18 3.40 -13.62
C MET A 210 23.96 4.85 -13.98
N TYR A 211 23.02 5.11 -14.90
CA TYR A 211 22.78 6.44 -15.46
C TYR A 211 21.32 6.83 -15.41
N ASP A 212 21.06 8.11 -15.20
CA ASP A 212 19.72 8.69 -15.25
C ASP A 212 19.74 10.12 -15.81
N VAL A 213 18.56 10.74 -15.81
CA VAL A 213 18.40 12.18 -16.06
C VAL A 213 17.70 12.82 -14.88
N HIS A 214 18.11 14.05 -14.57
CA HIS A 214 17.43 14.87 -13.58
C HIS A 214 15.97 15.12 -13.99
N ASP A 215 15.04 15.10 -13.05
CA ASP A 215 13.59 15.22 -13.31
C ASP A 215 13.18 16.43 -14.16
N LEU A 216 13.77 17.61 -13.92
CA LEU A 216 13.50 18.79 -14.74
C LEU A 216 13.85 18.55 -16.22
N ILE A 217 14.98 17.89 -16.47
CA ILE A 217 15.44 17.56 -17.82
C ILE A 217 14.54 16.47 -18.40
N ARG A 218 14.18 15.46 -17.60
CA ARG A 218 13.23 14.42 -17.96
C ARG A 218 11.89 15.00 -18.40
N GLU A 219 11.30 15.88 -17.59
CA GLU A 219 10.01 16.51 -17.87
C GLU A 219 10.09 17.38 -19.13
N PHE A 220 11.14 18.18 -19.28
CA PHE A 220 11.38 18.96 -20.49
C PHE A 220 11.50 18.07 -21.72
N LEU A 221 12.28 16.99 -21.66
CA LEU A 221 12.45 16.03 -22.75
C LEU A 221 11.12 15.37 -23.10
N LEU A 222 10.41 14.83 -22.11
CA LEU A 222 9.12 14.19 -22.32
C LEU A 222 8.08 15.18 -22.87
N GLN A 223 8.05 16.45 -22.46
CA GLN A 223 7.12 17.43 -23.05
C GLN A 223 7.43 17.74 -24.52
N ASN A 224 8.69 17.67 -24.93
CA ASN A 224 9.12 17.99 -26.30
C ASN A 224 9.14 16.77 -27.24
N LEU A 225 9.08 15.55 -26.72
CA LEU A 225 8.92 14.34 -27.53
C LEU A 225 7.48 14.23 -28.04
N ASP A 226 7.32 13.92 -29.32
CA ASP A 226 6.02 13.56 -29.87
C ASP A 226 5.58 12.17 -29.36
N ALA A 227 4.28 11.90 -29.43
CA ALA A 227 3.69 10.66 -28.90
C ALA A 227 4.27 9.40 -29.55
N GLN A 228 4.59 9.45 -30.85
CA GLN A 228 5.16 8.30 -31.56
C GLN A 228 6.57 8.00 -31.05
N THR A 229 7.42 9.02 -30.94
CA THR A 229 8.78 8.83 -30.40
C THR A 229 8.76 8.31 -28.97
N LYS A 230 7.86 8.81 -28.11
CA LYS A 230 7.70 8.26 -26.75
C LYS A 230 7.36 6.77 -26.78
N SER A 231 6.35 6.41 -27.57
CA SER A 231 5.90 5.02 -27.70
C SER A 231 7.03 4.11 -28.18
N GLU A 232 7.82 4.55 -29.18
CA GLU A 232 8.99 3.81 -29.67
C GLU A 232 10.07 3.62 -28.58
N LEU A 233 10.32 4.63 -27.75
CA LEU A 233 11.28 4.54 -26.64
C LEU A 233 10.79 3.58 -25.55
N HIS A 234 9.50 3.65 -25.15
CA HIS A 234 8.92 2.70 -24.21
C HIS A 234 8.97 1.27 -24.77
N GLN A 235 8.70 1.07 -26.07
CA GLN A 235 8.81 -0.24 -26.70
C GLN A 235 10.23 -0.83 -26.61
N LYS A 236 11.27 0.00 -26.76
CA LYS A 236 12.66 -0.45 -26.57
C LYS A 236 12.95 -0.85 -25.12
N CYS A 237 12.38 -0.14 -24.15
CA CYS A 237 12.49 -0.50 -22.74
C CYS A 237 11.81 -1.85 -22.45
N VAL A 238 10.66 -2.13 -23.08
CA VAL A 238 9.99 -3.45 -22.97
C VAL A 238 10.93 -4.57 -23.43
N VAL A 239 11.61 -4.41 -24.57
CA VAL A 239 12.56 -5.43 -25.09
C VAL A 239 13.71 -5.68 -24.12
N TRP A 240 14.18 -4.65 -23.42
CA TRP A 240 15.19 -4.80 -22.36
C TRP A 240 14.63 -5.60 -21.18
N TYR A 241 13.48 -5.20 -20.64
CA TYR A 241 12.85 -5.84 -19.47
C TYR A 241 12.35 -7.26 -19.76
N GLU A 242 12.07 -7.62 -21.01
CA GLU A 242 11.73 -8.99 -21.42
C GLU A 242 12.86 -10.00 -21.19
N LYS A 243 14.11 -9.55 -21.16
CA LYS A 243 15.29 -10.42 -20.96
C LYS A 243 15.71 -10.54 -19.50
N GLN A 244 15.12 -9.73 -18.63
CA GLN A 244 15.48 -9.66 -17.21
C GLN A 244 14.77 -10.75 -16.39
N SER A 245 15.06 -10.80 -15.10
CA SER A 245 14.37 -11.71 -14.16
C SER A 245 12.87 -11.43 -14.11
N THR A 246 12.10 -12.40 -13.63
CA THR A 246 10.66 -12.22 -13.34
C THR A 246 10.44 -11.73 -11.90
N GLU A 247 11.39 -10.95 -11.37
CA GLU A 247 11.25 -10.35 -10.05
C GLU A 247 10.15 -9.27 -10.08
N PRO A 248 9.45 -9.04 -8.95
CA PRO A 248 8.32 -8.11 -8.88
C PRO A 248 8.61 -6.72 -9.46
N GLU A 249 9.75 -6.14 -9.10
CA GLU A 249 10.17 -4.79 -9.49
C GLU A 249 10.35 -4.69 -11.02
N VAL A 250 10.95 -5.72 -11.61
CA VAL A 250 11.17 -5.81 -13.07
C VAL A 250 9.84 -5.97 -13.80
N LEU A 251 8.92 -6.79 -13.28
CA LEU A 251 7.59 -6.97 -13.85
C LEU A 251 6.79 -5.67 -13.83
N ILE A 252 6.87 -4.91 -12.73
CA ILE A 252 6.19 -3.61 -12.57
C ILE A 252 6.71 -2.60 -13.60
N GLU A 253 8.04 -2.50 -13.80
CA GLU A 253 8.61 -1.64 -14.84
C GLU A 253 8.19 -2.09 -16.25
N LYS A 254 8.17 -3.40 -16.50
CA LYS A 254 7.70 -3.94 -17.78
C LYS A 254 6.25 -3.57 -18.06
N ILE A 255 5.35 -3.72 -17.08
CA ILE A 255 3.94 -3.31 -17.18
C ILE A 255 3.85 -1.79 -17.40
N TYR A 256 4.62 -1.00 -16.66
CA TYR A 256 4.69 0.45 -16.85
C TYR A 256 5.03 0.80 -18.31
N HIS A 257 6.10 0.25 -18.88
CA HIS A 257 6.46 0.55 -20.27
C HIS A 257 5.42 0.05 -21.28
N LEU A 258 4.82 -1.13 -21.08
CA LEU A 258 3.76 -1.65 -21.96
C LEU A 258 2.53 -0.74 -22.01
N THR A 259 2.10 -0.20 -20.86
CA THR A 259 0.97 0.74 -20.78
C THR A 259 1.27 2.12 -21.36
N HIS A 260 2.55 2.46 -21.62
CA HIS A 260 2.96 3.74 -22.21
C HIS A 260 3.26 3.65 -23.73
N CYS A 261 3.26 2.44 -24.29
CA CYS A 261 3.34 2.21 -25.74
C CYS A 261 2.08 1.53 -26.30
N ASP A 262 0.92 1.74 -25.65
CA ASP A 262 -0.40 1.25 -26.03
C ASP A 262 -0.48 -0.27 -26.26
N ARG A 263 0.38 -1.05 -25.57
CA ARG A 263 0.38 -2.52 -25.59
C ARG A 263 -0.42 -3.08 -24.43
N HIS A 264 -1.65 -2.60 -24.27
CA HIS A 264 -2.53 -2.90 -23.14
C HIS A 264 -2.83 -4.40 -22.99
N GLU A 265 -3.01 -5.13 -24.10
CA GLU A 265 -3.29 -6.57 -24.05
C GLU A 265 -2.13 -7.39 -23.47
N LEU A 266 -0.88 -7.04 -23.81
CA LEU A 266 0.31 -7.69 -23.24
C LEU A 266 0.50 -7.32 -21.77
N ALA A 267 0.24 -6.05 -21.41
CA ALA A 267 0.25 -5.63 -20.00
C ALA A 267 -0.79 -6.43 -19.20
N ALA A 268 -2.02 -6.50 -19.69
CA ALA A 268 -3.11 -7.24 -19.05
C ALA A 268 -2.80 -8.74 -18.92
N SER A 269 -2.14 -9.35 -19.90
CA SER A 269 -1.71 -10.75 -19.82
C SER A 269 -0.71 -10.99 -18.68
N ILE A 270 0.28 -10.11 -18.50
CA ILE A 270 1.25 -10.23 -17.40
C ILE A 270 0.55 -10.02 -16.04
N ILE A 271 -0.40 -9.09 -15.99
CA ILE A 271 -1.18 -8.82 -14.79
C ILE A 271 -2.12 -9.98 -14.45
N ASP A 272 -2.71 -10.65 -15.44
CA ASP A 272 -3.52 -11.86 -15.20
C ASP A 272 -2.68 -12.96 -14.55
N GLU A 273 -1.45 -13.17 -15.04
CA GLU A 273 -0.55 -14.21 -14.54
C GLU A 273 0.02 -13.89 -13.15
N SER A 274 0.47 -12.64 -12.91
CA SER A 274 1.28 -12.29 -11.73
C SER A 274 0.65 -11.20 -10.85
N GLY A 275 -0.38 -10.50 -11.30
CA GLY A 275 -0.91 -9.30 -10.63
C GLY A 275 -1.44 -9.56 -9.22
N ARG A 276 -2.16 -10.68 -9.01
CA ARG A 276 -2.64 -11.07 -7.68
C ARG A 276 -1.49 -11.36 -6.70
N GLU A 277 -0.41 -11.96 -7.19
CA GLU A 277 0.77 -12.23 -6.37
C GLU A 277 1.51 -10.93 -6.02
N LEU A 278 1.69 -10.02 -6.99
CA LEU A 278 2.29 -8.71 -6.76
C LEU A 278 1.52 -7.91 -5.70
N VAL A 279 0.18 -7.87 -5.83
CA VAL A 279 -0.69 -7.22 -4.84
C VAL A 279 -0.58 -7.91 -3.48
N GLY A 280 -0.55 -9.25 -3.45
CA GLY A 280 -0.38 -10.03 -2.22
C GLY A 280 0.97 -9.80 -1.51
N ARG A 281 2.02 -9.40 -2.26
CA ARG A 281 3.33 -9.00 -1.74
C ARG A 281 3.40 -7.51 -1.33
N GLY A 282 2.34 -6.73 -1.55
CA GLY A 282 2.24 -5.34 -1.13
C GLY A 282 2.47 -4.30 -2.23
N HIS A 283 2.59 -4.69 -3.49
CA HIS A 283 2.78 -3.75 -4.61
C HIS A 283 1.46 -3.06 -5.00
N ILE A 284 1.00 -2.11 -4.19
CA ILE A 284 -0.27 -1.39 -4.38
C ILE A 284 -0.20 -0.35 -5.51
N GLU A 285 1.00 0.05 -5.94
CA GLU A 285 1.25 0.87 -7.14
C GLU A 285 0.64 0.26 -8.42
N MET A 286 0.34 -1.05 -8.40
CA MET A 286 -0.44 -1.75 -9.41
C MET A 286 -1.78 -1.08 -9.71
N LEU A 287 -2.41 -0.38 -8.75
CA LEU A 287 -3.64 0.36 -9.00
C LEU A 287 -3.47 1.42 -10.10
N GLN A 288 -2.37 2.18 -10.07
CA GLN A 288 -2.11 3.21 -11.07
C GLN A 288 -1.87 2.59 -12.45
N LEU A 289 -1.23 1.43 -12.51
CA LEU A 289 -1.01 0.69 -13.76
C LEU A 289 -2.32 0.14 -14.32
N LEU A 290 -3.18 -0.43 -13.46
CA LEU A 290 -4.51 -0.91 -13.82
C LEU A 290 -5.42 0.24 -14.33
N GLU A 291 -5.32 1.42 -13.72
CA GLU A 291 -6.08 2.61 -14.15
C GLU A 291 -5.65 3.16 -15.50
N ARG A 292 -4.42 2.88 -15.94
CA ARG A 292 -3.89 3.29 -17.24
C ARG A 292 -4.23 2.32 -18.37
N ILE A 293 -4.68 1.11 -18.07
CA ILE A 293 -5.06 0.14 -19.09
C ILE A 293 -6.39 0.54 -19.69
N ASP A 294 -6.41 0.78 -21.00
CA ASP A 294 -7.66 0.96 -21.73
C ASP A 294 -8.38 -0.39 -21.87
N ILE A 295 -9.45 -0.55 -21.12
CA ILE A 295 -10.25 -1.79 -21.09
C ILE A 295 -10.99 -2.00 -22.41
N SER A 296 -11.25 -0.93 -23.18
CA SER A 296 -11.97 -1.04 -24.46
C SER A 296 -11.16 -1.73 -25.56
N ASP A 297 -9.84 -1.76 -25.42
CA ASP A 297 -8.92 -2.44 -26.34
C ASP A 297 -8.68 -3.91 -25.97
N LEU A 298 -9.20 -4.37 -24.82
CA LEU A 298 -9.00 -5.73 -24.33
C LEU A 298 -10.11 -6.68 -24.78
N SER A 299 -9.78 -7.97 -24.85
CA SER A 299 -10.80 -9.02 -24.94
C SER A 299 -11.69 -9.02 -23.70
N GLU A 300 -12.96 -9.37 -23.85
CA GLU A 300 -13.94 -9.44 -22.73
C GLU A 300 -13.43 -10.29 -21.55
N GLU A 301 -12.63 -11.33 -21.85
CA GLU A 301 -12.00 -12.17 -20.82
C GLU A 301 -10.96 -11.39 -20.02
N LEU A 302 -10.02 -10.69 -20.66
CA LEU A 302 -9.01 -9.89 -19.96
C LEU A 302 -9.65 -8.68 -19.27
N SER A 303 -10.62 -8.01 -19.92
CA SER A 303 -11.35 -6.87 -19.37
C SER A 303 -11.97 -7.19 -18.01
N CYS A 304 -12.68 -8.32 -17.90
CA CYS A 304 -13.31 -8.69 -16.63
C CYS A 304 -12.29 -9.01 -15.53
N LYS A 305 -11.16 -9.64 -15.88
CA LYS A 305 -10.09 -9.98 -14.91
C LYS A 305 -9.33 -8.74 -14.44
N MET A 306 -9.04 -7.78 -15.32
CA MET A 306 -8.40 -6.50 -14.95
C MET A 306 -9.29 -5.69 -14.01
N LEU A 307 -10.58 -5.58 -14.35
CA LEU A 307 -11.55 -4.92 -13.48
C LEU A 307 -11.73 -5.66 -12.15
N GLN A 308 -11.76 -6.99 -12.15
CA GLN A 308 -11.81 -7.79 -10.92
C GLN A 308 -10.61 -7.47 -10.01
N LEU A 309 -9.38 -7.54 -10.53
CA LEU A 309 -8.18 -7.25 -9.74
C LEU A 309 -8.17 -5.79 -9.24
N LYS A 310 -8.56 -4.82 -10.09
CA LYS A 310 -8.71 -3.42 -9.69
C LYS A 310 -9.69 -3.28 -8.51
N GLY A 311 -10.84 -3.93 -8.59
CA GLY A 311 -11.83 -3.97 -7.51
C GLY A 311 -11.25 -4.54 -6.21
N GLU A 312 -10.50 -5.64 -6.29
CA GLU A 312 -9.84 -6.26 -5.14
C GLU A 312 -8.77 -5.35 -4.51
N VAL A 313 -7.94 -4.67 -5.31
CA VAL A 313 -6.97 -3.69 -4.80
C VAL A 313 -7.69 -2.53 -4.10
N LEU A 314 -8.80 -2.05 -4.66
CA LEU A 314 -9.64 -1.03 -4.02
C LEU A 314 -10.26 -1.52 -2.70
N LEU A 315 -10.61 -2.81 -2.58
CA LEU A 315 -11.06 -3.39 -1.31
C LEU A 315 -9.96 -3.40 -0.26
N LEU A 316 -8.73 -3.76 -0.65
CA LEU A 316 -7.57 -3.75 0.25
C LEU A 316 -7.31 -2.34 0.77
N LEU A 317 -7.47 -1.32 -0.08
CA LEU A 317 -7.38 0.10 0.27
C LEU A 317 -8.62 0.66 1.00
N ALA A 318 -9.58 -0.20 1.36
CA ALA A 318 -10.86 0.17 2.00
C ALA A 318 -11.71 1.19 1.20
N ARG A 319 -11.49 1.33 -0.11
CA ARG A 319 -12.26 2.20 -1.03
C ARG A 319 -13.53 1.49 -1.51
N PHE A 320 -14.40 1.13 -0.57
CA PHE A 320 -15.54 0.22 -0.79
C PHE A 320 -16.51 0.65 -1.90
N THR A 321 -16.84 1.94 -1.99
CA THR A 321 -17.76 2.46 -3.02
C THR A 321 -17.16 2.36 -4.43
N GLU A 322 -15.86 2.59 -4.55
CA GLU A 322 -15.17 2.50 -5.83
C GLU A 322 -15.00 1.04 -6.24
N ALA A 323 -14.66 0.17 -5.30
CA ALA A 323 -14.59 -1.27 -5.51
C ALA A 323 -15.94 -1.82 -6.02
N GLU A 324 -17.06 -1.44 -5.38
CA GLU A 324 -18.40 -1.84 -5.81
C GLU A 324 -18.72 -1.39 -7.25
N ASN A 325 -18.42 -0.14 -7.59
CA ASN A 325 -18.62 0.38 -8.95
C ASN A 325 -17.82 -0.43 -9.98
N VAL A 326 -16.54 -0.69 -9.68
CA VAL A 326 -15.64 -1.47 -10.54
C VAL A 326 -16.11 -2.92 -10.67
N PHE A 327 -16.59 -3.55 -9.59
CA PHE A 327 -17.14 -4.91 -9.65
C PHE A 327 -18.44 -4.99 -10.45
N ASN A 328 -19.30 -3.98 -10.35
CA ASN A 328 -20.51 -3.89 -11.17
C ASN A 328 -20.16 -3.70 -12.65
N GLU A 329 -19.14 -2.88 -12.95
CA GLU A 329 -18.60 -2.72 -14.30
C GLU A 329 -18.01 -4.04 -14.84
N ALA A 330 -17.25 -4.78 -14.02
CA ALA A 330 -16.64 -6.07 -14.37
C ALA A 330 -17.66 -7.17 -14.74
N MET A 331 -18.90 -7.04 -14.28
CA MET A 331 -19.94 -8.05 -14.47
C MET A 331 -20.42 -8.16 -15.93
N GLU A 332 -20.43 -7.06 -16.68
CA GLU A 332 -20.83 -7.06 -18.09
C GLU A 332 -19.84 -7.82 -18.99
N PRO A 333 -18.52 -7.53 -18.99
CA PRO A 333 -17.54 -8.31 -19.75
C PRO A 333 -17.46 -9.77 -19.27
N ALA A 334 -17.66 -10.04 -17.97
CA ALA A 334 -17.71 -11.41 -17.44
C ALA A 334 -18.90 -12.22 -18.00
N LYS A 335 -20.07 -11.60 -18.14
CA LYS A 335 -21.23 -12.23 -18.81
C LYS A 335 -20.99 -12.42 -20.30
N ALA A 336 -20.44 -11.41 -20.98
CA ALA A 336 -20.16 -11.46 -22.42
C ALA A 336 -19.18 -12.58 -22.78
N SER A 337 -18.14 -12.77 -21.97
CA SER A 337 -17.17 -13.86 -22.09
C SER A 337 -17.64 -15.20 -21.51
N SER A 338 -18.83 -15.24 -20.88
CA SER A 338 -19.32 -16.41 -20.13
C SER A 338 -18.34 -16.93 -19.05
N ASN A 339 -17.53 -16.03 -18.47
CA ASN A 339 -16.52 -16.35 -17.47
C ASN A 339 -17.16 -16.53 -16.08
N LYS A 340 -17.77 -17.70 -15.89
CA LYS A 340 -18.45 -18.08 -14.63
C LYS A 340 -17.56 -17.99 -13.38
N PRO A 341 -16.29 -18.43 -13.40
CA PRO A 341 -15.39 -18.26 -12.25
C PRO A 341 -15.30 -16.80 -11.78
N VAL A 342 -15.02 -15.87 -12.71
CA VAL A 342 -14.92 -14.43 -12.39
C VAL A 342 -16.24 -13.88 -11.87
N MET A 343 -17.38 -14.28 -12.44
CA MET A 343 -18.70 -13.88 -11.93
C MET A 343 -18.94 -14.32 -10.48
N ALA A 344 -18.56 -15.56 -10.14
CA ALA A 344 -18.72 -16.09 -8.78
C ALA A 344 -17.85 -15.32 -7.78
N ASP A 345 -16.59 -15.05 -8.14
CA ASP A 345 -15.67 -14.27 -7.31
C ASP A 345 -16.11 -12.82 -7.14
N ILE A 346 -16.65 -12.19 -8.19
CA ILE A 346 -17.23 -10.84 -8.09
C ILE A 346 -18.44 -10.84 -7.15
N PHE A 347 -19.35 -11.81 -7.26
CA PHE A 347 -20.48 -11.91 -6.32
C PHE A 347 -20.01 -12.11 -4.87
N SER A 348 -18.97 -12.92 -4.64
CA SER A 348 -18.37 -13.07 -3.32
C SER A 348 -17.76 -11.76 -2.81
N SER A 349 -17.04 -11.04 -3.66
CA SER A 349 -16.37 -9.77 -3.29
C SER A 349 -17.38 -8.65 -3.02
N LEU A 350 -18.45 -8.57 -3.81
CA LEU A 350 -19.58 -7.67 -3.55
C LEU A 350 -20.28 -8.02 -2.23
N ALA A 351 -20.45 -9.31 -1.92
CA ALA A 351 -21.01 -9.72 -0.65
C ALA A 351 -20.14 -9.21 0.51
N ASP A 352 -18.81 -9.32 0.40
CA ASP A 352 -17.89 -8.81 1.42
C ASP A 352 -18.01 -7.28 1.59
N VAL A 353 -18.13 -6.50 0.51
CA VAL A 353 -18.41 -5.05 0.56
C VAL A 353 -19.69 -4.75 1.35
N VAL A 354 -20.76 -5.46 1.00
CA VAL A 354 -22.10 -5.27 1.59
C VAL A 354 -22.11 -5.66 3.08
N ILE A 355 -21.36 -6.71 3.47
CA ILE A 355 -21.17 -7.10 4.87
C ILE A 355 -20.48 -5.98 5.66
N LYS A 356 -19.45 -5.34 5.09
CA LYS A 356 -18.73 -4.25 5.76
C LYS A 356 -19.61 -3.02 6.00
N ARG A 357 -20.64 -2.79 5.16
CA ARG A 357 -21.67 -1.76 5.36
C ARG A 357 -22.79 -2.16 6.34
N GLY A 358 -22.92 -3.46 6.62
CA GLY A 358 -23.88 -4.02 7.59
C GLY A 358 -25.18 -4.56 6.99
N GLU A 359 -25.26 -4.70 5.67
CA GLU A 359 -26.47 -5.11 4.94
C GLU A 359 -26.54 -6.62 4.74
N ASN A 360 -26.73 -7.36 5.85
CA ASN A 360 -26.58 -8.83 5.88
C ASN A 360 -27.55 -9.62 4.97
N GLU A 361 -28.71 -9.08 4.59
CA GLU A 361 -29.66 -9.78 3.70
C GLU A 361 -29.20 -9.76 2.23
N GLU A 362 -28.68 -8.63 1.78
CA GLU A 362 -28.15 -8.51 0.42
C GLU A 362 -26.88 -9.36 0.27
N ALA A 363 -26.01 -9.38 1.29
CA ALA A 363 -24.83 -10.23 1.32
C ALA A 363 -25.18 -11.72 1.18
N LEU A 364 -26.22 -12.20 1.89
CA LEU A 364 -26.70 -13.58 1.72
C LEU A 364 -27.16 -13.86 0.28
N THR A 365 -27.89 -12.91 -0.32
CA THR A 365 -28.36 -13.04 -1.70
C THR A 365 -27.20 -13.15 -2.68
N LEU A 366 -26.15 -12.34 -2.49
CA LEU A 366 -24.93 -12.38 -3.30
C LEU A 366 -24.14 -13.68 -3.11
N HIS A 367 -23.96 -14.14 -1.86
CA HIS A 367 -23.32 -15.43 -1.60
C HIS A 367 -24.11 -16.61 -2.17
N HIS A 368 -25.45 -16.59 -2.15
CA HIS A 368 -26.24 -17.64 -2.81
C HIS A 368 -26.06 -17.65 -4.33
N LYS A 369 -25.92 -16.48 -4.97
CA LYS A 369 -25.58 -16.39 -6.40
C LYS A 369 -24.19 -16.96 -6.69
N ALA A 370 -23.19 -16.60 -5.89
CA ALA A 370 -21.83 -17.13 -6.02
C ALA A 370 -21.80 -18.65 -5.83
N LEU A 371 -22.47 -19.14 -4.78
CA LEU A 371 -22.55 -20.56 -4.45
C LEU A 371 -23.16 -21.39 -5.58
N ALA A 372 -24.25 -20.92 -6.18
CA ALA A 372 -24.88 -21.62 -7.30
C ALA A 372 -23.90 -21.84 -8.47
N ILE A 373 -23.05 -20.85 -8.74
CA ILE A 373 -22.01 -20.95 -9.78
C ILE A 373 -20.89 -21.89 -9.34
N TYR A 374 -20.36 -21.77 -8.12
CA TYR A 374 -19.31 -22.67 -7.63
C TYR A 374 -19.75 -24.14 -7.64
N VAL A 375 -21.01 -24.42 -7.26
CA VAL A 375 -21.59 -25.77 -7.34
C VAL A 375 -21.71 -26.23 -8.80
N GLU A 376 -22.16 -25.38 -9.72
CA GLU A 376 -22.21 -25.72 -11.15
C GLU A 376 -20.82 -26.06 -11.71
N LEU A 377 -19.78 -25.36 -11.25
CA LEU A 377 -18.39 -25.56 -11.68
C LEU A 377 -17.68 -26.72 -10.96
N ASN A 378 -18.33 -27.39 -10.00
CA ASN A 378 -17.70 -28.32 -9.07
C ASN A 378 -16.47 -27.73 -8.34
N ASP A 379 -16.49 -26.43 -8.05
CA ASP A 379 -15.45 -25.77 -7.28
C ASP A 379 -15.72 -25.95 -5.77
N ALA A 380 -15.18 -27.04 -5.23
CA ALA A 380 -15.28 -27.37 -3.80
C ALA A 380 -14.66 -26.29 -2.89
N LYS A 381 -13.61 -25.61 -3.34
CA LYS A 381 -12.94 -24.54 -2.58
C LYS A 381 -13.84 -23.30 -2.49
N GLY A 382 -14.35 -22.83 -3.63
CA GLY A 382 -15.29 -21.72 -3.71
C GLY A 382 -16.59 -22.00 -2.94
N ALA A 383 -17.15 -23.20 -3.09
CA ALA A 383 -18.37 -23.62 -2.40
C ALA A 383 -18.19 -23.68 -0.87
N SER A 384 -17.14 -24.35 -0.37
CA SER A 384 -16.88 -24.45 1.07
C SER A 384 -16.61 -23.09 1.72
N ARG A 385 -15.86 -22.20 1.06
CA ARG A 385 -15.68 -20.81 1.50
C ARG A 385 -17.03 -20.08 1.59
N THR A 386 -17.87 -20.24 0.59
CA THR A 386 -19.17 -19.56 0.53
C THR A 386 -20.14 -20.07 1.59
N TYR A 387 -20.21 -21.39 1.84
CA TYR A 387 -21.00 -21.96 2.94
C TYR A 387 -20.52 -21.47 4.31
N ASN A 388 -19.20 -21.39 4.52
CA ASN A 388 -18.64 -20.81 5.74
C ASN A 388 -19.10 -19.34 5.95
N ASN A 389 -19.08 -18.53 4.89
CA ASN A 389 -19.55 -17.14 4.93
C ASN A 389 -21.07 -17.03 5.19
N ILE A 390 -21.88 -17.89 4.56
CA ILE A 390 -23.32 -17.97 4.80
C ILE A 390 -23.61 -18.36 6.26
N GLY A 391 -22.90 -19.37 6.79
CA GLY A 391 -23.02 -19.79 8.18
C GLY A 391 -22.64 -18.66 9.15
N TYR A 392 -21.59 -17.90 8.84
CA TYR A 392 -21.21 -16.71 9.60
C TYR A 392 -22.32 -15.65 9.63
N LEU A 393 -22.98 -15.38 8.51
CA LEU A 393 -24.08 -14.41 8.44
C LEU A 393 -25.30 -14.87 9.25
N PHE A 394 -25.67 -16.15 9.19
CA PHE A 394 -26.76 -16.68 10.02
C PHE A 394 -26.42 -16.64 11.51
N ARG A 395 -25.17 -16.93 11.88
CA ARG A 395 -24.69 -16.78 13.26
C ARG A 395 -24.83 -15.33 13.76
N ARG A 396 -24.47 -14.34 12.95
CA ARG A 396 -24.66 -12.92 13.31
C ARG A 396 -26.13 -12.53 13.46
N LYS A 397 -27.03 -13.19 12.74
CA LYS A 397 -28.48 -13.05 12.91
C LYS A 397 -29.05 -13.87 14.07
N SER A 398 -28.20 -14.58 14.82
CA SER A 398 -28.61 -15.51 15.89
C SER A 398 -29.50 -16.67 15.39
N ASP A 399 -29.50 -16.98 14.09
CA ASP A 399 -30.19 -18.14 13.52
C ASP A 399 -29.24 -19.35 13.55
N ARG A 400 -29.14 -19.96 14.73
CA ARG A 400 -28.24 -21.10 14.99
C ARG A 400 -28.53 -22.27 14.05
N ALA A 401 -29.79 -22.57 13.77
CA ALA A 401 -30.18 -23.73 12.98
C ALA A 401 -29.61 -23.63 11.56
N LYS A 402 -29.85 -22.52 10.87
CA LYS A 402 -29.33 -22.31 9.52
C LYS A 402 -27.82 -22.18 9.46
N ALA A 403 -27.19 -21.63 10.51
CA ALA A 403 -25.74 -21.60 10.59
C ALA A 403 -25.17 -23.03 10.63
N LEU A 404 -25.74 -23.92 11.45
CA LEU A 404 -25.32 -25.33 11.52
C LEU A 404 -25.63 -26.11 10.24
N GLU A 405 -26.73 -25.80 9.54
CA GLU A 405 -27.01 -26.37 8.21
C GLU A 405 -25.89 -26.03 7.22
N ALA A 406 -25.53 -24.74 7.10
CA ALA A 406 -24.45 -24.30 6.22
C ALA A 406 -23.09 -24.93 6.59
N TYR A 407 -22.77 -25.03 7.88
CA TYR A 407 -21.53 -25.68 8.33
C TYR A 407 -21.52 -27.19 8.09
N SER A 408 -22.68 -27.86 8.11
CA SER A 408 -22.79 -29.28 7.76
C SER A 408 -22.51 -29.53 6.28
N GLU A 409 -22.85 -28.58 5.40
CA GLU A 409 -22.45 -28.65 3.98
C GLU A 409 -20.93 -28.53 3.82
N VAL A 410 -20.26 -27.70 4.63
CA VAL A 410 -18.78 -27.63 4.65
C VAL A 410 -18.18 -28.95 5.12
N GLU A 411 -18.76 -29.59 6.15
CA GLU A 411 -18.34 -30.93 6.60
C GLU A 411 -18.47 -31.97 5.49
N SER A 412 -19.59 -31.96 4.75
CA SER A 412 -19.81 -32.85 3.60
C SER A 412 -18.73 -32.66 2.53
N ILE A 413 -18.42 -31.41 2.17
CA ILE A 413 -17.34 -31.10 1.21
C ILE A 413 -15.99 -31.59 1.74
N LEU A 414 -15.70 -31.42 3.03
CA LEU A 414 -14.42 -31.84 3.64
C LEU A 414 -14.26 -33.36 3.77
N LEU A 415 -15.34 -34.14 3.66
CA LEU A 415 -15.27 -35.60 3.56
C LEU A 415 -14.74 -36.04 2.19
N GLU A 416 -15.14 -35.33 1.12
CA GLU A 416 -14.69 -35.61 -0.25
C GLU A 416 -13.35 -34.92 -0.58
N HIS A 417 -13.13 -33.75 0.00
CA HIS A 417 -11.97 -32.86 -0.23
C HIS A 417 -11.23 -32.53 1.08
N PRO A 418 -10.60 -33.53 1.74
CA PRO A 418 -9.98 -33.35 3.04
C PRO A 418 -8.79 -32.38 3.04
N GLU A 419 -8.20 -32.11 1.88
CA GLU A 419 -7.08 -31.18 1.64
C GLU A 419 -7.44 -29.70 1.78
N LEU A 420 -8.73 -29.33 1.84
CA LEU A 420 -9.19 -27.95 1.98
C LEU A 420 -9.00 -27.40 3.40
N LEU A 421 -7.74 -27.30 3.82
CA LEU A 421 -7.32 -26.95 5.18
C LEU A 421 -7.89 -25.60 5.65
N SER A 422 -7.84 -24.55 4.82
CA SER A 422 -8.38 -23.23 5.16
C SER A 422 -9.88 -23.28 5.50
N SER A 423 -10.67 -24.06 4.75
CA SER A 423 -12.10 -24.25 5.03
C SER A 423 -12.32 -25.01 6.33
N ARG A 424 -11.48 -26.02 6.63
CA ARG A 424 -11.51 -26.79 7.88
C ARG A 424 -11.20 -25.92 9.10
N ILE A 425 -10.20 -25.05 9.02
CA ILE A 425 -9.83 -24.10 10.08
C ILE A 425 -11.00 -23.15 10.37
N ILE A 426 -11.61 -22.55 9.33
CA ILE A 426 -12.74 -21.63 9.49
C ILE A 426 -13.97 -22.35 10.08
N LEU A 427 -14.25 -23.58 9.63
CA LEU A 427 -15.33 -24.41 10.16
C LEU A 427 -15.13 -24.70 11.65
N ALA A 428 -13.94 -25.18 12.04
CA ALA A 428 -13.61 -25.48 13.43
C ALA A 428 -13.79 -24.24 14.33
N ARG A 429 -13.26 -23.08 13.91
CA ARG A 429 -13.45 -21.80 14.60
C ARG A 429 -14.94 -21.48 14.76
N SER A 430 -15.72 -21.67 13.70
CA SER A 430 -17.14 -21.32 13.67
C SER A 430 -18.01 -22.23 14.54
N LEU A 431 -17.68 -23.53 14.61
CA LEU A 431 -18.34 -24.47 15.51
C LEU A 431 -18.05 -24.15 16.98
N LEU A 432 -16.83 -23.70 17.33
CA LEU A 432 -16.52 -23.20 18.67
C LEU A 432 -17.35 -21.97 19.06
N ASP A 433 -17.58 -21.06 18.12
CA ASP A 433 -18.46 -19.90 18.34
C ASP A 433 -19.91 -20.30 18.64
N LEU A 434 -20.37 -21.39 18.03
CA LEU A 434 -21.67 -21.98 18.32
C LEU A 434 -21.65 -22.93 19.51
N ASN A 435 -20.53 -23.10 20.22
CA ASN A 435 -20.44 -24.04 21.35
C ASN A 435 -20.71 -25.51 20.95
N GLU A 436 -20.45 -25.88 19.69
CA GLU A 436 -20.42 -27.27 19.20
C GLU A 436 -19.00 -27.84 19.43
N VAL A 437 -18.63 -27.98 20.71
CA VAL A 437 -17.24 -28.18 21.15
C VAL A 437 -16.65 -29.50 20.62
N GLU A 438 -17.43 -30.58 20.63
CA GLU A 438 -17.00 -31.92 20.22
C GLU A 438 -16.75 -31.99 18.71
N ARG A 439 -17.65 -31.43 17.89
CA ARG A 439 -17.46 -31.33 16.44
C ARG A 439 -16.26 -30.45 16.11
N ALA A 440 -16.15 -29.31 16.78
CA ALA A 440 -15.03 -28.40 16.59
C ALA A 440 -13.68 -29.05 16.93
N ARG A 441 -13.62 -29.86 18.00
CA ARG A 441 -12.42 -30.59 18.41
C ARG A 441 -11.85 -31.43 17.28
N GLU A 442 -12.70 -32.22 16.62
CA GLU A 442 -12.30 -33.11 15.53
C GLU A 442 -11.65 -32.32 14.39
N HIS A 443 -12.33 -31.27 13.91
CA HIS A 443 -11.80 -30.43 12.83
C HIS A 443 -10.55 -29.65 13.24
N ALA A 444 -10.46 -29.15 14.47
CA ALA A 444 -9.30 -28.43 14.98
C ALA A 444 -8.06 -29.33 15.07
N MET A 445 -8.22 -30.56 15.59
CA MET A 445 -7.13 -31.54 15.67
C MET A 445 -6.66 -31.96 14.27
N MET A 446 -7.59 -32.29 13.37
CA MET A 446 -7.24 -32.65 11.99
C MET A 446 -6.54 -31.50 11.24
N ALA A 447 -7.03 -30.26 11.39
CA ALA A 447 -6.40 -29.10 10.75
C ALA A 447 -4.96 -28.89 11.24
N PHE A 448 -4.71 -29.10 12.54
CA PHE A 448 -3.38 -29.02 13.10
C PHE A 448 -2.45 -30.13 12.55
N GLU A 449 -2.87 -31.39 12.61
CA GLU A 449 -2.09 -32.52 12.09
C GLU A 449 -1.75 -32.35 10.60
N GLN A 450 -2.72 -31.95 9.78
CA GLN A 450 -2.49 -31.67 8.36
C GLN A 450 -1.47 -30.54 8.18
N SER A 451 -1.67 -29.41 8.87
CA SER A 451 -0.79 -28.24 8.74
C SER A 451 0.65 -28.50 9.20
N GLN A 452 0.89 -29.42 10.14
CA GLN A 452 2.25 -29.79 10.57
C GLN A 452 3.05 -30.49 9.48
N SER A 453 2.37 -31.19 8.57
CA SER A 453 3.00 -31.88 7.44
C SER A 453 3.21 -30.99 6.21
N MET A 454 2.75 -29.74 6.26
CA MET A 454 2.87 -28.77 5.17
C MET A 454 3.99 -27.78 5.46
N ASP A 455 4.73 -27.36 4.41
CA ASP A 455 5.72 -26.29 4.50
C ASP A 455 5.05 -24.91 4.32
N GLU A 456 3.96 -24.69 5.07
CA GLU A 456 3.10 -23.50 4.99
C GLU A 456 2.91 -22.90 6.40
N PRO A 457 3.80 -21.98 6.83
CA PRO A 457 3.83 -21.50 8.21
C PRO A 457 2.55 -20.78 8.63
N LEU A 458 1.91 -20.06 7.70
CA LEU A 458 0.67 -19.32 7.96
C LEU A 458 -0.49 -20.26 8.34
N GLN A 459 -0.62 -21.39 7.63
CA GLN A 459 -1.65 -22.38 7.83
C GLN A 459 -1.44 -23.09 9.17
N LEU A 460 -0.18 -23.42 9.50
CA LEU A 460 0.18 -23.98 10.80
C LEU A 460 -0.18 -23.03 11.95
N ALA A 461 0.15 -21.74 11.81
CA ALA A 461 -0.19 -20.75 12.81
C ALA A 461 -1.71 -20.62 13.00
N ARG A 462 -2.49 -20.56 11.92
CA ARG A 462 -3.96 -20.48 11.99
C ARG A 462 -4.57 -21.73 12.63
N SER A 463 -4.07 -22.92 12.31
CA SER A 463 -4.50 -24.17 12.97
C SER A 463 -4.19 -24.16 14.48
N LYS A 464 -3.00 -23.69 14.88
CA LYS A 464 -2.65 -23.52 16.30
C LYS A 464 -3.57 -22.53 17.00
N ALA A 465 -3.92 -21.41 16.37
CA ALA A 465 -4.86 -20.45 16.95
C ALA A 465 -6.25 -21.06 17.22
N VAL A 466 -6.73 -21.93 16.31
CA VAL A 466 -8.00 -22.66 16.53
C VAL A 466 -7.89 -23.66 17.68
N LEU A 467 -6.76 -24.37 17.82
CA LEU A 467 -6.52 -25.22 19.00
C LEU A 467 -6.48 -24.42 20.29
N GLY A 468 -5.80 -23.28 20.30
CA GLY A 468 -5.78 -22.36 21.45
C GLY A 468 -7.19 -21.98 21.87
N ARG A 469 -8.05 -21.68 20.88
CA ARG A 469 -9.47 -21.37 21.11
C ARG A 469 -10.27 -22.55 21.66
N TYR A 470 -10.02 -23.74 21.14
CA TYR A 470 -10.64 -24.97 21.64
C TYR A 470 -10.29 -25.21 23.11
N TYR A 471 -9.00 -25.14 23.46
CA TYR A 471 -8.54 -25.32 24.84
C TYR A 471 -9.10 -24.27 25.79
N ALA A 472 -9.22 -23.02 25.34
CA ALA A 472 -9.91 -21.98 26.11
C ALA A 472 -11.38 -22.33 26.37
N LYS A 473 -12.10 -22.88 25.39
CA LYS A 473 -13.51 -23.32 25.55
C LYS A 473 -13.68 -24.48 26.53
N VAL A 474 -12.73 -25.40 26.59
CA VAL A 474 -12.74 -26.51 27.58
C VAL A 474 -12.07 -26.13 28.91
N SER A 475 -11.75 -24.84 29.10
CA SER A 475 -11.14 -24.28 30.32
C SER A 475 -9.73 -24.81 30.64
N ASP A 476 -8.99 -25.27 29.63
CA ASP A 476 -7.57 -25.58 29.74
C ASP A 476 -6.74 -24.37 29.32
N LEU A 477 -6.51 -23.48 30.29
CA LEU A 477 -5.85 -22.21 30.05
C LEU A 477 -4.38 -22.38 29.66
N GLU A 478 -3.67 -23.36 30.22
CA GLU A 478 -2.26 -23.58 29.95
C GLU A 478 -2.03 -23.96 28.48
N LEU A 479 -2.80 -24.93 27.97
CA LEU A 479 -2.73 -25.33 26.57
C LEU A 479 -3.24 -24.23 25.63
N ALA A 480 -4.26 -23.47 26.03
CA ALA A 480 -4.75 -22.34 25.24
C ALA A 480 -3.61 -21.32 25.01
N LEU A 481 -2.95 -20.88 26.08
CA LEU A 481 -1.86 -19.91 26.02
C LEU A 481 -0.66 -20.43 25.22
N HIS A 482 -0.31 -21.71 25.38
CA HIS A 482 0.76 -22.34 24.61
C HIS A 482 0.48 -22.26 23.11
N HIS A 483 -0.69 -22.72 22.66
CA HIS A 483 -1.03 -22.73 21.24
C HIS A 483 -1.17 -21.33 20.63
N TYR A 484 -1.71 -20.37 21.37
CA TYR A 484 -1.74 -18.98 20.91
C TYR A 484 -0.35 -18.37 20.82
N SER A 485 0.51 -18.57 21.82
CA SER A 485 1.87 -18.03 21.82
C SER A 485 2.71 -18.60 20.67
N ASP A 486 2.60 -19.90 20.43
CA ASP A 486 3.23 -20.55 19.28
C ASP A 486 2.71 -20.01 17.95
N SER A 487 1.39 -19.79 17.83
CA SER A 487 0.78 -19.21 16.63
C SER A 487 1.33 -17.81 16.36
N LEU A 488 1.42 -16.97 17.40
CA LEU A 488 1.98 -15.61 17.30
C LEU A 488 3.46 -15.62 16.93
N SER A 489 4.26 -16.53 17.50
CA SER A 489 5.69 -16.66 17.17
C SER A 489 5.91 -17.00 15.69
N ILE A 490 5.07 -17.86 15.12
CA ILE A 490 5.15 -18.16 13.69
C ILE A 490 4.70 -16.94 12.88
N LEU A 491 3.58 -16.32 13.25
CA LEU A 491 3.03 -15.16 12.52
C LEU A 491 3.96 -13.94 12.55
N SER A 492 4.73 -13.74 13.62
CA SER A 492 5.71 -12.65 13.70
C SER A 492 6.79 -12.74 12.62
N GLU A 493 7.10 -13.96 12.16
CA GLU A 493 8.07 -14.23 11.08
C GLU A 493 7.41 -14.17 9.69
N THR A 494 6.09 -13.98 9.61
CA THR A 494 5.34 -13.89 8.35
C THR A 494 4.96 -12.46 7.98
N ALA A 495 4.60 -12.25 6.71
CA ALA A 495 4.08 -11.00 6.18
C ALA A 495 2.57 -10.78 6.48
N ASP A 496 1.82 -11.82 6.91
CA ASP A 496 0.38 -11.70 7.20
C ASP A 496 0.12 -11.14 8.60
N LYS A 497 0.28 -9.82 8.69
CA LYS A 497 0.06 -9.06 9.92
C LYS A 497 -1.41 -8.98 10.33
N LEU A 498 -2.34 -9.10 9.37
CA LEU A 498 -3.76 -9.20 9.69
C LEU A 498 -4.05 -10.44 10.55
N ALA A 499 -3.54 -11.60 10.14
CA ALA A 499 -3.64 -12.82 10.94
C ALA A 499 -2.97 -12.67 12.31
N LEU A 500 -1.78 -12.02 12.37
CA LEU A 500 -1.08 -11.74 13.63
C LEU A 500 -1.96 -10.95 14.61
N VAL A 501 -2.63 -9.90 14.12
CA VAL A 501 -3.53 -9.07 14.91
C VAL A 501 -4.77 -9.85 15.35
N GLU A 502 -5.41 -10.59 14.45
CA GLU A 502 -6.60 -11.40 14.79
C GLU A 502 -6.30 -12.45 15.87
N VAL A 503 -5.16 -13.13 15.79
CA VAL A 503 -4.72 -14.10 16.79
C VAL A 503 -4.39 -13.42 18.13
N SER A 504 -3.82 -12.22 18.10
CA SER A 504 -3.52 -11.44 19.30
C SER A 504 -4.79 -10.98 20.03
N ILE A 505 -5.84 -10.60 19.28
CA ILE A 505 -7.16 -10.31 19.84
C ILE A 505 -7.70 -11.55 20.57
N LEU A 506 -7.67 -12.71 19.93
CA LEU A 506 -8.17 -13.96 20.55
C LEU A 506 -7.39 -14.33 21.82
N LEU A 507 -6.07 -14.16 21.83
CA LEU A 507 -5.27 -14.37 23.04
C LEU A 507 -5.65 -13.39 24.15
N GLY A 508 -5.85 -12.10 23.81
CA GLY A 508 -6.32 -11.09 24.75
C GLY A 508 -7.69 -11.43 25.36
N GLU A 509 -8.62 -11.97 24.57
CA GLU A 509 -9.93 -12.43 25.06
C GLU A 509 -9.77 -13.55 26.09
N VAL A 510 -8.91 -14.53 25.82
CA VAL A 510 -8.65 -15.64 26.74
C VAL A 510 -7.97 -15.19 28.04
N LEU A 511 -7.04 -14.25 27.96
CA LEU A 511 -6.44 -13.62 29.14
C LEU A 511 -7.49 -12.84 29.96
N GLN A 512 -8.39 -12.13 29.29
CA GLN A 512 -9.48 -11.41 29.94
C GLN A 512 -10.46 -12.37 30.65
N ASP A 513 -10.89 -13.44 29.97
CA ASP A 513 -11.83 -14.44 30.51
C ASP A 513 -11.23 -15.21 31.70
N SER A 514 -9.91 -15.42 31.70
CA SER A 514 -9.18 -16.01 32.83
C SER A 514 -8.88 -15.03 33.98
N GLY A 515 -9.34 -13.78 33.88
CA GLY A 515 -9.15 -12.75 34.89
C GLY A 515 -7.81 -12.02 34.85
N ARG A 516 -6.93 -12.36 33.89
CA ARG A 516 -5.61 -11.73 33.66
C ARG A 516 -5.77 -10.46 32.81
N LYS A 517 -6.54 -9.51 33.34
CA LYS A 517 -6.95 -8.29 32.60
C LYS A 517 -5.78 -7.39 32.22
N ASP A 518 -4.76 -7.29 33.06
CA ASP A 518 -3.59 -6.45 32.79
C ASP A 518 -2.81 -6.99 31.58
N GLU A 519 -2.62 -8.31 31.50
CA GLU A 519 -1.96 -8.98 30.38
C GLU A 519 -2.82 -8.93 29.10
N ALA A 520 -4.14 -9.05 29.22
CA ALA A 520 -5.05 -8.86 28.09
C ALA A 520 -4.92 -7.43 27.52
N LEU A 521 -4.82 -6.44 28.40
CA LEU A 521 -4.68 -5.03 28.04
C LEU A 521 -3.33 -4.74 27.38
N GLU A 522 -2.24 -5.35 27.85
CA GLU A 522 -0.93 -5.30 27.19
C GLU A 522 -0.99 -5.96 25.79
N ARG A 523 -1.54 -7.16 25.69
CA ARG A 523 -1.69 -7.87 24.40
C ARG A 523 -2.53 -7.08 23.40
N TYR A 524 -3.65 -6.50 23.83
CA TYR A 524 -4.46 -5.66 22.94
C TYR A 524 -3.73 -4.38 22.53
N ARG A 525 -2.88 -3.80 23.39
CA ARG A 525 -2.06 -2.64 23.00
C ARG A 525 -0.99 -3.01 21.99
N GLU A 526 -0.25 -4.09 22.21
CA GLU A 526 0.73 -4.60 21.24
C GLU A 526 0.05 -4.89 19.89
N ALA A 527 -1.11 -5.55 19.92
CA ALA A 527 -1.88 -5.82 18.71
C ALA A 527 -2.43 -4.54 18.06
N LEU A 528 -2.82 -3.53 18.85
CA LEU A 528 -3.27 -2.24 18.35
C LEU A 528 -2.13 -1.50 17.67
N VAL A 529 -0.94 -1.50 18.28
CA VAL A 529 0.27 -0.95 17.66
C VAL A 529 0.46 -1.59 16.31
N ILE A 530 0.39 -2.93 16.18
CA ILE A 530 0.47 -3.69 14.92
C ILE A 530 -0.77 -3.48 14.02
N ALA A 531 -1.94 -3.13 14.52
CA ALA A 531 -3.09 -2.83 13.66
C ALA A 531 -3.03 -1.41 13.06
N GLU A 532 -2.62 -0.42 13.87
CA GLU A 532 -2.52 1.00 13.53
C GLU A 532 -1.42 1.25 12.54
N ALA A 533 -0.29 0.70 12.88
CA ALA A 533 0.63 0.15 11.96
C ALA A 533 0.09 -0.25 10.57
N ASN A 534 -0.84 -1.19 10.47
CA ASN A 534 -1.11 -1.89 9.22
C ASN A 534 -2.26 -1.31 8.35
N ASP A 535 -2.88 -0.15 8.68
CA ASP A 535 -4.28 0.20 8.31
C ASP A 535 -5.18 -1.02 8.36
N LEU A 536 -5.08 -1.80 9.43
CA LEU A 536 -6.13 -2.77 9.68
C LEU A 536 -7.29 -2.01 10.32
N ARG A 537 -7.87 -1.02 9.61
CA ARG A 537 -8.83 -0.06 10.19
C ARG A 537 -9.99 -0.73 10.88
N MET A 538 -10.46 -1.86 10.32
CA MET A 538 -11.49 -2.67 10.97
C MET A 538 -10.99 -3.23 12.32
N GLN A 539 -9.78 -3.77 12.35
CA GLN A 539 -9.13 -4.33 13.54
C GLN A 539 -8.70 -3.25 14.54
N ILE A 540 -8.27 -2.06 14.09
CA ILE A 540 -8.02 -0.88 14.95
C ILE A 540 -9.30 -0.56 15.72
N GLY A 541 -10.43 -0.43 15.02
CA GLY A 541 -11.73 -0.19 15.64
C GLY A 541 -12.10 -1.29 16.64
N GLU A 542 -11.86 -2.55 16.30
CA GLU A 542 -12.14 -3.69 17.19
C GLU A 542 -11.24 -3.67 18.44
N LEU A 543 -9.94 -3.50 18.28
CA LEU A 543 -8.97 -3.45 19.39
C LEU A 543 -9.23 -2.29 20.33
N LEU A 544 -9.57 -1.11 19.79
CA LEU A 544 -10.00 0.02 20.61
C LEU A 544 -11.28 -0.29 21.38
N ALA A 545 -12.24 -1.00 20.79
CA ALA A 545 -13.43 -1.45 21.52
C ALA A 545 -13.06 -2.44 22.64
N ARG A 546 -12.17 -3.42 22.38
CA ARG A 546 -11.66 -4.39 23.36
C ARG A 546 -10.93 -3.70 24.51
N LEU A 547 -10.01 -2.78 24.19
CA LEU A 547 -9.29 -1.94 25.16
C LEU A 547 -10.26 -1.12 26.01
N GLY A 548 -11.30 -0.53 25.40
CA GLY A 548 -12.37 0.13 26.15
C GLY A 548 -13.09 -0.80 27.12
N GLY A 549 -13.36 -2.04 26.71
CA GLY A 549 -13.97 -3.07 27.56
C GLY A 549 -13.12 -3.49 28.77
N VAL A 550 -11.79 -3.51 28.62
CA VAL A 550 -10.86 -3.98 29.67
C VAL A 550 -10.27 -2.84 30.50
N ALA A 551 -10.22 -1.62 29.96
CA ALA A 551 -9.58 -0.47 30.60
C ALA A 551 -10.06 -0.29 32.06
N PRO A 552 -9.12 -0.17 33.02
CA PRO A 552 -9.45 -0.11 34.44
C PRO A 552 -10.10 1.23 34.82
N ASP A 553 -9.68 2.32 34.16
CA ASP A 553 -10.17 3.66 34.44
C ASP A 553 -11.22 4.13 33.43
N ARG A 554 -12.19 4.91 33.93
CA ARG A 554 -13.33 5.40 33.14
C ARG A 554 -12.90 6.36 32.02
N GLN A 555 -11.81 7.10 32.22
CA GLN A 555 -11.33 8.09 31.27
C GLN A 555 -10.77 7.41 30.01
N ARG A 556 -9.80 6.51 30.17
CA ARG A 556 -9.22 5.72 29.07
C ARG A 556 -10.26 4.81 28.41
N ARG A 557 -11.19 4.23 29.19
CA ARG A 557 -12.33 3.50 28.62
C ARG A 557 -13.09 4.36 27.63
N MET A 558 -13.46 5.58 28.03
CA MET A 558 -14.21 6.48 27.16
C MET A 558 -13.40 6.92 25.94
N GLU A 559 -12.11 7.20 26.13
CA GLU A 559 -11.18 7.57 25.07
C GLU A 559 -11.09 6.48 23.98
N TYR A 560 -10.83 5.22 24.38
CA TYR A 560 -10.75 4.10 23.46
C TYR A 560 -12.07 3.87 22.72
N LEU A 561 -13.21 3.90 23.42
CA LEU A 561 -14.52 3.70 22.79
C LEU A 561 -14.89 4.86 21.84
N GLN A 562 -14.48 6.08 22.13
CA GLN A 562 -14.68 7.22 21.22
C GLN A 562 -13.80 7.10 19.96
N ARG A 563 -12.53 6.72 20.11
CA ARG A 563 -11.65 6.42 18.96
C ARG A 563 -12.25 5.30 18.10
N ALA A 564 -12.72 4.21 18.71
CA ALA A 564 -13.38 3.11 17.99
C ALA A 564 -14.62 3.59 17.20
N LEU A 565 -15.45 4.47 17.79
CA LEU A 565 -16.62 5.04 17.09
C LEU A 565 -16.23 5.92 15.91
N THR A 566 -15.15 6.69 16.02
CA THR A 566 -14.64 7.52 14.92
C THR A 566 -14.19 6.62 13.77
N VAL A 567 -13.36 5.61 14.05
CA VAL A 567 -12.87 4.65 13.04
C VAL A 567 -14.04 3.94 12.35
N PHE A 568 -14.99 3.36 13.10
CA PHE A 568 -16.13 2.68 12.48
C PHE A 568 -17.06 3.62 11.73
N ARG A 569 -17.14 4.90 12.11
CA ARG A 569 -17.91 5.92 11.36
C ARG A 569 -17.26 6.23 10.03
N GLU A 570 -15.95 6.42 10.00
CA GLU A 570 -15.18 6.67 8.78
C GLU A 570 -15.26 5.49 7.81
N LEU A 571 -15.28 4.26 8.34
CA LEU A 571 -15.46 3.03 7.55
C LEU A 571 -16.90 2.78 7.09
N GLY A 572 -17.89 3.50 7.62
CA GLY A 572 -19.30 3.20 7.41
C GLY A 572 -19.76 1.88 8.04
N ALA A 573 -19.04 1.35 9.02
CA ALA A 573 -19.28 0.05 9.66
C ALA A 573 -20.41 0.15 10.72
N GLN A 574 -21.65 0.30 10.26
CA GLN A 574 -22.80 0.65 11.11
C GLN A 574 -23.09 -0.37 12.23
N SER A 575 -22.82 -1.66 12.01
CA SER A 575 -23.08 -2.70 13.02
C SER A 575 -22.15 -2.54 14.21
N GLN A 576 -20.85 -2.44 13.94
CA GLN A 576 -19.80 -2.26 14.94
C GLN A 576 -19.99 -0.94 15.68
N MET A 577 -20.40 0.13 14.98
CA MET A 577 -20.77 1.39 15.64
C MET A 577 -21.85 1.20 16.69
N ARG A 578 -22.93 0.44 16.39
CA ARG A 578 -24.01 0.20 17.37
C ARG A 578 -23.51 -0.59 18.58
N GLU A 579 -22.65 -1.57 18.36
CA GLU A 579 -22.05 -2.36 19.44
C GLU A 579 -21.21 -1.46 20.37
N VAL A 580 -20.32 -0.64 19.80
CA VAL A 580 -19.51 0.30 20.60
C VAL A 580 -20.38 1.37 21.27
N GLN A 581 -21.46 1.85 20.63
CA GLN A 581 -22.41 2.77 21.27
C GLN A 581 -23.06 2.16 22.52
N MET A 582 -23.39 0.87 22.50
CA MET A 582 -23.89 0.18 23.70
C MET A 582 -22.84 0.12 24.81
N MET A 583 -21.57 -0.12 24.44
CA MET A 583 -20.45 -0.09 25.41
C MET A 583 -20.24 1.30 26.01
N VAL A 584 -20.31 2.36 25.19
CA VAL A 584 -20.24 3.75 25.66
C VAL A 584 -21.39 4.04 26.64
N HIS A 585 -22.61 3.64 26.28
CA HIS A 585 -23.77 3.84 27.15
C HIS A 585 -23.60 3.10 28.50
N ALA A 586 -23.12 1.84 28.48
CA ALA A 586 -22.82 1.09 29.70
C ALA A 586 -21.75 1.78 30.55
N ALA A 587 -20.66 2.26 29.93
CA ALA A 587 -19.57 2.97 30.58
C ALA A 587 -20.01 4.31 31.20
N VAL A 588 -20.95 5.02 30.57
CA VAL A 588 -21.54 6.26 31.10
C VAL A 588 -22.45 5.98 32.29
N MET A 589 -23.25 4.91 32.22
CA MET A 589 -24.24 4.53 33.22
C MET A 589 -23.64 3.80 34.44
N GLY A 590 -22.32 3.57 34.45
CA GLY A 590 -21.59 3.02 35.60
C GLY A 590 -21.95 1.57 35.94
N ARG A 591 -22.33 0.77 34.94
CA ARG A 591 -22.62 -0.66 35.09
C ARG A 591 -21.43 -1.53 34.70
#